data_AF-A0A948DG72-F1
#
_entry.id   AF-A0A948DG72-F1
#
_cell.length_a   1.000
_cell.length_b   1.000
_cell.length_c   1.000
_cell.angle_alpha   90.00
_cell.angle_beta   90.00
_cell.angle_gamma   90.00
#
_symmetry.space_group_name_H-M   'P 1'
#
loop_
_entity.id
_entity.type
_entity.pdbx_description
1 polymer ?
#
loop_
_entity_poly.entity_id
_entity_poly.type
_entity_poly.pdbx_seq_one_letter_code
_entity_poly.pdbx_strand_id
1 'polypeptide(L)'
;MPTLAAYFDTSNASFLFIKDKKHINIFPFPYVYSESLFGNQCSEKEFCQGVLDTVLANNQAKASACDLVVSSFNNPPEFSVKPKLEVGIQDLVRDCDNYFPVVISGESHVTPNSFFMSSHQGDLAVKNYDEQSDTLENLCIYPHIIVDDISIQSEIDKKIILGIPAGLKTDNKNKILFSGGRFFQRTFNRELDYIMILDMIKKPAVYDVYIDRNNAFPLVQSMKMYDKSLDIDMEKYIESVGTFICCEGPVECLLKTSVGEDRFFEIAKDRVDVVPLKLDSPAKLHIKNSTLGSLDIHTVGGEVGLVFDTRVSKEGIYSDVKLFNVCVRQFGKSFVKDKE
;
A
#
# COMPACT_ATOMS: atom_id res chain seq x y z
N MET A 1 -6.51 16.97 -24.84
CA MET A 1 -6.81 18.02 -23.84
C MET A 1 -6.05 17.64 -22.57
N PRO A 2 -5.61 18.58 -21.71
CA PRO A 2 -5.06 18.19 -20.42
C PRO A 2 -6.11 17.45 -19.59
N THR A 3 -5.68 16.43 -18.87
CA THR A 3 -6.55 15.59 -18.03
C THR A 3 -5.99 15.54 -16.62
N LEU A 4 -6.86 15.72 -15.64
CA LEU A 4 -6.55 15.59 -14.22
C LEU A 4 -7.36 14.42 -13.67
N ALA A 5 -6.68 13.36 -13.23
CA ALA A 5 -7.30 12.37 -12.37
C ALA A 5 -7.10 12.79 -10.92
N ALA A 6 -8.15 12.68 -10.13
CA ALA A 6 -8.15 12.93 -8.72
C ALA A 6 -8.66 11.68 -8.00
N TYR A 7 -7.92 11.21 -7.01
CA TYR A 7 -8.32 10.16 -6.11
C TYR A 7 -8.54 10.75 -4.73
N PHE A 8 -9.75 10.64 -4.21
CA PHE A 8 -10.11 11.08 -2.87
C PHE A 8 -10.23 9.89 -1.95
N ASP A 9 -9.31 9.82 -1.01
CA ASP A 9 -9.33 8.85 0.05
C ASP A 9 -10.18 9.35 1.23
N THR A 10 -10.19 8.63 2.37
CA THR A 10 -10.89 9.08 3.58
C THR A 10 -10.13 10.13 4.36
N SER A 11 -8.87 10.37 4.01
CA SER A 11 -7.96 11.20 4.82
C SER A 11 -7.08 12.13 3.96
N ASN A 12 -6.87 11.78 2.69
CA ASN A 12 -6.00 12.49 1.78
C ASN A 12 -6.58 12.50 0.35
N ALA A 13 -6.05 13.38 -0.49
CA ALA A 13 -6.32 13.36 -1.91
C ALA A 13 -5.02 13.22 -2.70
N SER A 14 -5.08 12.56 -3.84
CA SER A 14 -3.96 12.35 -4.75
C SER A 14 -4.37 12.75 -6.14
N PHE A 15 -3.41 13.21 -6.94
CA PHE A 15 -3.71 13.76 -8.26
C PHE A 15 -2.69 13.29 -9.27
N LEU A 16 -3.16 13.02 -10.49
CA LEU A 16 -2.35 12.69 -11.66
C LEU A 16 -2.72 13.68 -12.77
N PHE A 17 -1.79 14.56 -13.11
CA PHE A 17 -1.97 15.55 -14.17
C PHE A 17 -1.22 15.13 -15.43
N ILE A 18 -1.94 15.03 -16.54
CA ILE A 18 -1.42 14.72 -17.87
C ILE A 18 -1.64 15.95 -18.75
N LYS A 19 -0.58 16.69 -19.05
CA LYS A 19 -0.63 17.80 -20.00
C LYS A 19 -0.52 17.31 -21.43
N ASP A 20 0.37 16.35 -21.65
CA ASP A 20 0.61 15.62 -22.89
C ASP A 20 1.29 14.27 -22.55
N LYS A 21 1.55 13.42 -23.55
CA LYS A 21 2.14 12.08 -23.36
C LYS A 21 3.51 12.06 -22.66
N LYS A 22 4.21 13.19 -22.58
CA LYS A 22 5.55 13.30 -21.97
C LYS A 22 5.52 13.98 -20.60
N HIS A 23 4.45 14.69 -20.26
CA HIS A 23 4.32 15.44 -19.02
C HIS A 23 3.22 14.83 -18.16
N ILE A 24 3.64 13.87 -17.32
CA ILE A 24 2.79 13.11 -16.41
C ILE A 24 3.34 13.31 -15.00
N ASN A 25 2.57 13.98 -14.14
CA ASN A 25 2.97 14.28 -12.76
C ASN A 25 1.94 13.72 -11.78
N ILE A 26 2.42 12.99 -10.77
CA ILE A 26 1.64 12.61 -9.59
C ILE A 26 2.01 13.55 -8.45
N PHE A 27 1.01 14.05 -7.73
CA PHE A 27 1.25 14.85 -6.54
C PHE A 27 0.19 14.61 -5.46
N PRO A 28 0.61 14.62 -4.19
CA PRO A 28 -0.28 14.43 -3.07
C PRO A 28 -0.93 15.75 -2.63
N PHE A 29 -2.07 15.64 -1.96
CA PHE A 29 -2.69 16.70 -1.20
C PHE A 29 -3.14 16.15 0.17
N PRO A 30 -2.65 16.73 1.28
CA PRO A 30 -2.71 16.07 2.59
C PRO A 30 -4.06 16.15 3.32
N TYR A 31 -5.12 16.64 2.66
CA TYR A 31 -6.42 16.87 3.29
C TYR A 31 -7.57 16.43 2.39
N VAL A 32 -8.67 16.01 3.02
CA VAL A 32 -9.99 15.87 2.40
C VAL A 32 -10.99 16.70 3.18
N TYR A 33 -12.16 16.93 2.57
CA TYR A 33 -13.22 17.63 3.26
C TYR A 33 -13.71 16.81 4.46
N SER A 34 -13.95 17.51 5.56
CA SER A 34 -14.53 16.97 6.79
C SER A 34 -15.48 18.04 7.31
N GLU A 35 -16.77 17.70 7.41
CA GLU A 35 -17.79 18.63 7.89
C GLU A 35 -17.50 19.13 9.31
N SER A 36 -16.96 18.27 10.17
CA SER A 36 -16.62 18.64 11.56
C SER A 36 -15.50 19.67 11.67
N LEU A 37 -14.57 19.68 10.70
CA LEU A 37 -13.46 20.64 10.67
C LEU A 37 -13.75 21.89 9.86
N PHE A 38 -14.39 21.71 8.71
CA PHE A 38 -14.48 22.72 7.64
C PHE A 38 -15.90 23.22 7.39
N GLY A 39 -16.93 22.57 7.95
CA GLY A 39 -18.34 22.88 7.69
C GLY A 39 -18.74 24.31 8.05
N ASN A 40 -18.04 24.92 9.01
CA ASN A 40 -18.27 26.32 9.40
C ASN A 40 -17.55 27.33 8.47
N GLN A 41 -16.56 26.90 7.69
CA GLN A 41 -15.76 27.75 6.81
C GLN A 41 -16.16 27.62 5.34
N CYS A 42 -16.51 26.43 4.88
CA CYS A 42 -16.89 26.16 3.50
C CYS A 42 -17.72 24.88 3.35
N SER A 43 -18.51 24.82 2.28
CA SER A 43 -19.12 23.57 1.82
C SER A 43 -18.08 22.61 1.20
N GLU A 44 -18.40 21.32 1.12
CA GLU A 44 -17.57 20.31 0.45
C GLU A 44 -17.21 20.73 -0.98
N LYS A 45 -18.20 21.25 -1.69
CA LYS A 45 -18.06 21.73 -3.07
C LYS A 45 -17.08 22.88 -3.21
N GLU A 46 -17.11 23.84 -2.28
CA GLU A 46 -16.17 24.97 -2.26
C GLU A 46 -14.76 24.51 -1.91
N PHE A 47 -14.62 23.62 -0.93
CA PHE A 47 -13.35 23.03 -0.55
C PHE A 47 -12.71 22.30 -1.74
N CYS A 48 -13.43 21.34 -2.33
CA CYS A 48 -12.92 20.52 -3.42
C CYS A 48 -12.57 21.35 -4.65
N GLN A 49 -13.37 22.38 -4.97
CA GLN A 49 -13.05 23.31 -6.04
C GLN A 49 -11.76 24.11 -5.75
N GLY A 50 -11.58 24.59 -4.52
CA GLY A 50 -10.35 25.29 -4.11
C GLY A 50 -9.09 24.40 -4.19
N VAL A 51 -9.22 23.12 -3.83
CA VAL A 51 -8.14 22.13 -3.99
C VAL A 51 -7.79 21.95 -5.46
N LEU A 52 -8.78 21.74 -6.34
CA LEU A 52 -8.56 21.59 -7.78
C LEU A 52 -7.90 22.82 -8.40
N ASP A 53 -8.37 24.02 -8.05
CA ASP A 53 -7.82 25.27 -8.58
C ASP A 53 -6.38 25.48 -8.13
N THR A 54 -6.05 25.14 -6.88
CA THR A 54 -4.67 25.18 -6.36
C THR A 54 -3.76 24.21 -7.12
N VAL A 55 -4.22 22.97 -7.27
CA VAL A 55 -3.53 21.90 -8.00
C VAL A 55 -3.24 22.29 -9.45
N LEU A 56 -4.24 22.82 -10.15
CA LEU A 56 -4.11 23.18 -11.55
C LEU A 56 -3.30 24.46 -11.75
N ALA A 57 -3.43 25.45 -10.86
CA ALA A 57 -2.62 26.65 -10.89
C ALA A 57 -1.12 26.33 -10.76
N ASN A 58 -0.76 25.41 -9.85
CA ASN A 58 0.63 24.92 -9.69
C ASN A 58 1.17 24.24 -10.96
N ASN A 59 0.28 23.74 -11.83
CA ASN A 59 0.62 23.11 -13.11
C ASN A 59 0.33 24.01 -14.33
N GLN A 60 0.11 25.32 -14.11
CA GLN A 60 -0.18 26.31 -15.16
C GLN A 60 -1.41 25.97 -16.02
N ALA A 61 -2.43 25.38 -15.40
CA ALA A 61 -3.69 24.98 -16.03
C ALA A 61 -4.90 25.61 -15.30
N LYS A 62 -6.07 25.54 -15.93
CA LYS A 62 -7.36 25.98 -15.35
C LYS A 62 -8.34 24.82 -15.34
N ALA A 63 -9.18 24.74 -14.30
CA ALA A 63 -10.20 23.70 -14.15
C ALA A 63 -11.14 23.63 -15.36
N SER A 64 -11.55 24.79 -15.88
CA SER A 64 -12.43 24.88 -17.05
C SER A 64 -11.82 24.38 -18.38
N ALA A 65 -10.51 24.14 -18.42
CA ALA A 65 -9.78 23.69 -19.61
C ALA A 65 -9.20 22.27 -19.45
N CYS A 66 -9.59 21.55 -18.39
CA CYS A 66 -9.11 20.19 -18.11
C CYS A 66 -10.29 19.22 -18.07
N ASP A 67 -10.08 18.01 -18.60
CA ASP A 67 -10.96 16.89 -18.30
C ASP A 67 -10.67 16.43 -16.87
N LEU A 68 -11.70 16.41 -16.03
CA LEU A 68 -11.61 15.92 -14.66
C LEU A 68 -12.12 14.47 -14.60
N VAL A 69 -11.28 13.58 -14.09
CA VAL A 69 -11.60 12.19 -13.79
C VAL A 69 -11.50 12.01 -12.27
N VAL A 70 -12.55 11.51 -11.64
CA VAL A 70 -12.61 11.39 -10.18
C VAL A 70 -12.75 9.93 -9.79
N SER A 71 -11.97 9.52 -8.82
CA SER A 71 -12.20 8.31 -8.05
C SER A 71 -12.21 8.59 -6.56
N SER A 72 -12.91 7.75 -5.82
CA SER A 72 -13.03 7.89 -4.38
C SER A 72 -12.99 6.53 -3.69
N PHE A 73 -12.46 6.50 -2.47
CA PHE A 73 -12.53 5.31 -1.61
C PHE A 73 -13.99 5.02 -1.19
N ASN A 74 -14.71 6.07 -0.77
CA ASN A 74 -16.13 6.02 -0.41
C ASN A 74 -16.98 6.66 -1.53
N ASN A 75 -17.68 7.74 -1.23
CA ASN A 75 -18.49 8.49 -2.18
C ASN A 75 -17.63 9.51 -2.95
N PRO A 76 -17.94 9.76 -4.23
CA PRO A 76 -17.28 10.81 -4.99
C PRO A 76 -17.61 12.17 -4.36
N PRO A 77 -16.61 13.04 -4.16
CA PRO A 77 -16.85 14.37 -3.60
C PRO A 77 -17.59 15.27 -4.59
N GLU A 78 -18.21 16.32 -4.06
CA GLU A 78 -18.92 17.30 -4.86
C GLU A 78 -17.98 18.35 -5.48
N PHE A 79 -18.21 18.68 -6.76
CA PHE A 79 -17.43 19.69 -7.48
C PHE A 79 -18.32 20.73 -8.15
N SER A 80 -17.74 21.91 -8.40
CA SER A 80 -18.38 22.91 -9.27
C SER A 80 -18.25 22.55 -10.75
N VAL A 81 -17.16 21.89 -11.13
CA VAL A 81 -16.96 21.35 -12.49
C VAL A 81 -17.45 19.91 -12.51
N LYS A 82 -18.35 19.58 -13.44
CA LYS A 82 -18.83 18.20 -13.61
C LYS A 82 -17.69 17.29 -14.12
N PRO A 83 -17.33 16.23 -13.39
CA PRO A 83 -16.35 15.25 -13.88
C PRO A 83 -16.81 14.56 -15.17
N LYS A 84 -15.85 14.18 -16.00
CA LYS A 84 -16.09 13.36 -17.20
C LYS A 84 -16.28 11.89 -16.87
N LEU A 85 -15.65 11.44 -15.79
CA LEU A 85 -15.76 10.10 -15.25
C LEU A 85 -15.72 10.19 -13.72
N GLU A 86 -16.63 9.51 -13.06
CA GLU A 86 -16.64 9.25 -11.62
C GLU A 86 -16.66 7.74 -11.44
N VAL A 87 -15.74 7.20 -10.64
CA VAL A 87 -15.60 5.76 -10.47
C VAL A 87 -15.25 5.41 -9.02
N GLY A 88 -15.95 4.43 -8.46
CA GLY A 88 -15.67 3.96 -7.11
C GLY A 88 -14.42 3.07 -7.08
N ILE A 89 -13.70 3.06 -5.95
CA ILE A 89 -12.51 2.22 -5.78
C ILE A 89 -12.77 0.72 -6.03
N GLN A 90 -13.99 0.24 -5.74
CA GLN A 90 -14.37 -1.15 -5.96
C GLN A 90 -14.30 -1.54 -7.44
N ASP A 91 -14.72 -0.64 -8.34
CA ASP A 91 -14.69 -0.91 -9.78
C ASP A 91 -13.24 -0.91 -10.29
N LEU A 92 -12.40 0.00 -9.80
CA LEU A 92 -10.97 0.02 -10.12
C LEU A 92 -10.25 -1.26 -9.67
N VAL A 93 -10.60 -1.76 -8.49
CA VAL A 93 -10.06 -2.98 -7.89
C VAL A 93 -10.48 -4.23 -8.67
N ARG A 94 -11.73 -4.29 -9.12
CA ARG A 94 -12.25 -5.43 -9.91
C ARG A 94 -11.63 -5.50 -11.30
N ASP A 95 -11.42 -4.37 -11.94
CA ASP A 95 -10.89 -4.29 -13.31
C ASP A 95 -9.35 -4.33 -13.37
N CYS A 96 -8.68 -4.68 -12.27
CA CYS A 96 -7.22 -4.80 -12.22
C CYS A 96 -6.77 -6.23 -12.59
N ASP A 97 -6.16 -6.37 -13.77
CA ASP A 97 -5.70 -7.69 -14.25
C ASP A 97 -4.34 -8.10 -13.67
N ASN A 98 -3.39 -7.16 -13.57
CA ASN A 98 -1.96 -7.47 -13.32
C ASN A 98 -1.61 -7.73 -11.85
N TYR A 99 -2.41 -7.22 -10.92
CA TYR A 99 -2.18 -7.35 -9.48
C TYR A 99 -3.42 -7.89 -8.79
N PHE A 100 -3.23 -8.37 -7.57
CA PHE A 100 -4.26 -8.43 -6.55
C PHE A 100 -4.18 -7.15 -5.71
N PRO A 101 -4.99 -6.11 -6.01
CA PRO A 101 -4.93 -4.86 -5.26
C PRO A 101 -5.58 -5.01 -3.88
N VAL A 102 -4.94 -4.41 -2.88
CA VAL A 102 -5.42 -4.30 -1.49
C VAL A 102 -5.34 -2.83 -1.14
N VAL A 103 -6.49 -2.15 -1.20
CA VAL A 103 -6.58 -0.72 -0.91
C VAL A 103 -7.02 -0.54 0.53
N ILE A 104 -6.21 0.13 1.34
CA ILE A 104 -6.43 0.30 2.78
C ILE A 104 -6.51 1.78 3.11
N SER A 105 -7.58 2.16 3.78
CA SER A 105 -7.77 3.53 4.24
C SER A 105 -8.41 3.60 5.62
N GLY A 106 -7.69 4.22 6.55
CA GLY A 106 -8.00 4.10 7.97
C GLY A 106 -8.10 2.62 8.37
N GLU A 107 -9.21 2.25 9.01
CA GLU A 107 -9.53 0.86 9.38
C GLU A 107 -10.33 0.11 8.29
N SER A 108 -10.57 0.74 7.14
CA SER A 108 -11.35 0.17 6.02
C SER A 108 -10.44 -0.41 4.94
N HIS A 109 -10.94 -1.41 4.21
CA HIS A 109 -10.18 -2.00 3.11
C HIS A 109 -11.07 -2.49 1.97
N VAL A 110 -10.49 -2.52 0.77
CA VAL A 110 -11.09 -3.02 -0.47
C VAL A 110 -10.12 -3.96 -1.16
N THR A 111 -10.61 -5.14 -1.52
CA THR A 111 -9.90 -6.13 -2.35
C THR A 111 -10.86 -6.64 -3.44
N PRO A 112 -10.38 -7.36 -4.48
CA PRO A 112 -11.26 -7.97 -5.47
C PRO A 112 -12.39 -8.82 -4.86
N ASN A 113 -12.15 -9.39 -3.68
CA ASN A 113 -13.02 -10.38 -3.05
C ASN A 113 -13.68 -9.91 -1.76
N SER A 114 -13.33 -8.73 -1.25
CA SER A 114 -13.84 -8.23 0.02
C SER A 114 -13.92 -6.72 0.03
N PHE A 115 -14.92 -6.23 0.75
CA PHE A 115 -15.08 -4.83 1.08
C PHE A 115 -15.46 -4.74 2.55
N PHE A 116 -14.70 -3.96 3.31
CA PHE A 116 -14.96 -3.71 4.72
C PHE A 116 -14.86 -2.23 5.00
N MET A 117 -15.91 -1.68 5.57
CA MET A 117 -15.91 -0.32 6.11
C MET A 117 -16.02 -0.37 7.62
N SER A 118 -15.08 0.27 8.29
CA SER A 118 -15.18 0.56 9.72
C SER A 118 -16.27 1.61 9.94
N SER A 119 -17.23 1.34 10.82
CA SER A 119 -18.34 2.24 11.16
C SER A 119 -17.92 3.54 11.88
N HIS A 120 -16.64 3.69 12.22
CA HIS A 120 -16.11 4.88 12.89
C HIS A 120 -15.98 6.12 11.98
N GLN A 121 -16.38 6.02 10.71
CA GLN A 121 -16.29 7.13 9.76
C GLN A 121 -17.55 8.03 9.69
N GLY A 122 -18.63 7.71 10.43
CA GLY A 122 -19.92 8.40 10.28
C GLY A 122 -20.50 9.09 11.51
N ASP A 123 -20.09 8.71 12.73
CA ASP A 123 -20.63 9.30 13.97
C ASP A 123 -19.49 9.46 14.99
N LEU A 124 -18.85 10.64 14.99
CA LEU A 124 -18.12 11.13 16.16
C LEU A 124 -19.15 11.51 17.24
N ALA A 125 -19.90 10.53 17.72
CA ALA A 125 -20.70 10.69 18.91
C ALA A 125 -19.74 10.79 20.09
N VAL A 126 -19.45 12.03 20.50
CA VAL A 126 -18.72 12.41 21.71
C VAL A 126 -19.10 11.45 22.85
N LYS A 127 -18.26 10.44 23.10
CA LYS A 127 -18.45 9.47 24.17
C LYS A 127 -17.14 9.35 24.94
N ASN A 128 -17.21 9.83 26.18
CA ASN A 128 -16.28 9.65 27.29
C ASN A 128 -14.80 9.59 26.89
N TYR A 129 -14.20 10.78 26.89
CA TYR A 129 -12.79 11.08 26.72
C TYR A 129 -11.89 10.21 27.59
N ASP A 130 -11.20 9.27 26.95
CA ASP A 130 -9.98 8.64 27.43
C ASP A 130 -8.85 9.16 26.54
N GLU A 131 -7.70 9.58 27.09
CA GLU A 131 -6.64 10.31 26.36
C GLU A 131 -6.09 9.54 25.14
N GLN A 132 -6.21 8.21 25.13
CA GLN A 132 -5.84 7.36 24.00
C GLN A 132 -6.86 7.39 22.85
N SER A 133 -8.15 7.60 23.15
CA SER A 133 -9.22 7.77 22.14
C SER A 133 -9.00 9.06 21.35
N ASP A 134 -8.63 10.15 22.03
CA ASP A 134 -8.37 11.45 21.41
C ASP A 134 -7.22 11.39 20.40
N THR A 135 -6.19 10.57 20.65
CA THR A 135 -5.05 10.48 19.72
C THR A 135 -5.42 9.75 18.43
N LEU A 136 -6.13 8.63 18.52
CA LEU A 136 -6.57 7.87 17.35
C LEU A 136 -7.61 8.64 16.53
N GLU A 137 -8.54 9.33 17.19
CA GLU A 137 -9.54 10.17 16.52
C GLU A 137 -8.88 11.37 15.82
N ASN A 138 -7.91 12.03 16.47
CA ASN A 138 -7.16 13.12 15.85
C ASN A 138 -6.31 12.65 14.67
N LEU A 139 -5.76 11.43 14.71
CA LEU A 139 -5.01 10.86 13.57
C LEU A 139 -5.91 10.54 12.37
N CYS A 140 -7.16 10.11 12.61
CA CYS A 140 -8.13 9.95 11.54
C CYS A 140 -8.47 11.28 10.85
N ILE A 141 -8.46 12.38 11.61
CA ILE A 141 -8.79 13.73 11.16
C ILE A 141 -7.57 14.42 10.51
N TYR A 142 -6.38 14.15 11.01
CA TYR A 142 -5.12 14.74 10.58
C TYR A 142 -4.11 13.63 10.20
N PRO A 143 -4.37 12.88 9.13
CA PRO A 143 -3.53 11.75 8.74
C PRO A 143 -2.09 12.14 8.39
N HIS A 144 -1.85 13.42 8.09
CA HIS A 144 -0.53 14.00 7.85
C HIS A 144 0.32 14.15 9.11
N ILE A 145 -0.29 14.04 10.30
CA ILE A 145 0.44 13.89 11.55
C ILE A 145 1.02 12.48 11.52
N ILE A 146 2.30 12.39 11.18
CA ILE A 146 3.04 11.14 11.25
C ILE A 146 3.02 10.69 12.70
N VAL A 147 2.41 9.54 12.95
CA VAL A 147 2.48 8.88 14.27
C VAL A 147 3.95 8.57 14.55
N ASP A 148 4.54 9.29 15.49
CA ASP A 148 5.91 9.05 15.95
C ASP A 148 6.00 7.88 16.94
N ASP A 149 4.84 7.43 17.44
CA ASP A 149 4.70 6.28 18.32
C ASP A 149 4.35 4.97 17.56
N ILE A 150 5.33 4.06 17.53
CA ILE A 150 5.18 2.71 16.95
C ILE A 150 4.02 1.93 17.60
N SER A 151 3.74 2.15 18.89
CA SER A 151 2.69 1.43 19.61
C SER A 151 1.30 1.81 19.10
N ILE A 152 1.06 3.10 18.86
CA ILE A 152 -0.19 3.63 18.32
C ILE A 152 -0.39 3.13 16.88
N GLN A 153 0.64 3.21 16.04
CA GLN A 153 0.55 2.67 14.67
C GLN A 153 0.29 1.15 14.67
N SER A 154 0.94 0.40 15.57
CA SER A 154 0.71 -1.04 15.71
C SER A 154 -0.72 -1.36 16.13
N GLU A 155 -1.37 -0.49 16.90
CA GLU A 155 -2.77 -0.68 17.32
C GLU A 155 -3.75 -0.45 16.17
N ILE A 156 -3.51 0.58 15.36
CA ILE A 156 -4.25 0.81 14.10
C ILE A 156 -4.09 -0.39 13.16
N ASP A 157 -2.85 -0.85 12.95
CA ASP A 157 -2.56 -1.98 12.06
C ASP A 157 -3.24 -3.27 12.52
N LYS A 158 -3.26 -3.53 13.84
CA LYS A 158 -4.01 -4.65 14.41
C LYS A 158 -5.50 -4.59 14.07
N LYS A 159 -6.13 -3.43 14.16
CA LYS A 159 -7.56 -3.30 13.81
C LYS A 159 -7.81 -3.57 12.34
N ILE A 160 -6.94 -3.09 11.45
CA ILE A 160 -7.02 -3.40 10.01
C ILE A 160 -6.89 -4.91 9.77
N ILE A 161 -5.92 -5.56 10.41
CA ILE A 161 -5.69 -7.01 10.30
C ILE A 161 -6.88 -7.81 10.86
N LEU A 162 -7.47 -7.38 11.97
CA LEU A 162 -8.67 -7.99 12.56
C LEU A 162 -9.89 -7.90 11.63
N GLY A 163 -9.95 -6.87 10.77
CA GLY A 163 -10.92 -6.77 9.69
C GLY A 163 -10.80 -7.87 8.62
N ILE A 164 -9.67 -8.59 8.58
CA ILE A 164 -9.39 -9.70 7.64
C ILE A 164 -8.98 -10.96 8.40
N PRO A 165 -9.89 -11.56 9.19
CA PRO A 165 -9.53 -12.64 10.12
C PRO A 165 -8.97 -13.88 9.42
N ALA A 166 -9.49 -14.23 8.24
CA ALA A 166 -9.02 -15.35 7.44
C ALA A 166 -7.75 -15.06 6.62
N GLY A 167 -7.23 -13.83 6.66
CA GLY A 167 -6.19 -13.35 5.75
C GLY A 167 -6.71 -13.11 4.33
N LEU A 168 -5.84 -12.56 3.48
CA LEU A 168 -6.16 -12.22 2.09
C LEU A 168 -6.42 -13.47 1.23
N LYS A 169 -7.52 -13.44 0.45
CA LYS A 169 -7.85 -14.47 -0.55
C LYS A 169 -7.48 -13.97 -1.94
N THR A 170 -6.32 -14.37 -2.45
CA THR A 170 -5.69 -13.75 -3.63
C THR A 170 -6.04 -14.37 -5.00
N ASP A 171 -6.99 -15.30 -5.07
CA ASP A 171 -7.40 -16.00 -6.32
C ASP A 171 -6.26 -16.48 -7.23
N ASN A 172 -5.18 -16.97 -6.62
CA ASN A 172 -3.98 -17.46 -7.30
C ASN A 172 -3.17 -16.39 -8.07
N LYS A 173 -3.45 -15.11 -7.83
CA LYS A 173 -2.52 -14.03 -8.18
C LYS A 173 -1.42 -13.97 -7.13
N ASN A 174 -0.17 -14.04 -7.60
CA ASN A 174 1.01 -13.97 -6.73
C ASN A 174 1.55 -12.55 -6.60
N LYS A 175 1.21 -11.63 -7.53
CA LYS A 175 1.54 -10.21 -7.43
C LYS A 175 0.48 -9.49 -6.59
N ILE A 176 0.84 -9.01 -5.40
CA ILE A 176 -0.06 -8.28 -4.51
C ILE A 176 0.38 -6.83 -4.44
N LEU A 177 -0.56 -5.91 -4.66
CA LEU A 177 -0.31 -4.47 -4.59
C LEU A 177 -1.08 -3.87 -3.41
N PHE A 178 -0.36 -3.35 -2.42
CA PHE A 178 -0.93 -2.61 -1.31
C PHE A 178 -0.96 -1.12 -1.63
N SER A 179 -2.11 -0.47 -1.46
CA SER A 179 -2.34 0.94 -1.84
C SER A 179 -3.25 1.62 -0.82
N GLY A 180 -3.43 2.94 -0.95
CA GLY A 180 -4.36 3.72 -0.14
C GLY A 180 -3.69 4.49 0.98
N GLY A 181 -4.48 5.23 1.74
CA GLY A 181 -4.06 6.22 2.73
C GLY A 181 -3.12 5.68 3.78
N ARG A 182 -3.25 4.40 4.14
CA ARG A 182 -2.33 3.75 5.09
C ARG A 182 -0.87 3.73 4.59
N PHE A 183 -0.65 3.69 3.27
CA PHE A 183 0.67 3.65 2.65
C PHE A 183 1.07 4.97 1.97
N PHE A 184 0.12 5.88 1.80
CA PHE A 184 0.24 7.16 1.07
C PHE A 184 1.16 8.20 1.75
N GLN A 185 1.75 7.91 2.90
CA GLN A 185 2.63 8.83 3.60
C GLN A 185 3.88 8.14 4.12
N ARG A 186 4.89 8.95 4.46
CA ARG A 186 6.11 8.44 5.09
C ARG A 186 5.76 7.98 6.50
N THR A 187 5.52 6.69 6.66
CA THR A 187 5.60 6.04 7.97
C THR A 187 7.00 6.29 8.55
N PHE A 188 7.07 6.59 9.85
CA PHE A 188 8.35 6.75 10.54
C PHE A 188 9.21 5.47 10.47
N ASN A 189 8.53 4.31 10.35
CA ASN A 189 9.13 2.99 10.33
C ASN A 189 8.52 2.17 9.17
N ARG A 190 9.29 1.99 8.08
CA ARG A 190 8.83 1.25 6.89
C ARG A 190 8.64 -0.24 7.18
N GLU A 191 9.37 -0.77 8.15
CA GLU A 191 9.28 -2.16 8.55
C GLU A 191 7.90 -2.51 9.12
N LEU A 192 7.16 -1.54 9.69
CA LEU A 192 5.76 -1.74 10.06
C LEU A 192 4.88 -2.09 8.86
N ASP A 193 5.10 -1.46 7.71
CA ASP A 193 4.34 -1.76 6.50
C ASP A 193 4.56 -3.21 6.08
N TYR A 194 5.81 -3.68 6.13
CA TYR A 194 6.18 -5.05 5.75
C TYR A 194 5.60 -6.09 6.72
N ILE A 195 5.67 -5.85 8.03
CA ILE A 195 5.07 -6.73 9.03
C ILE A 195 3.55 -6.77 8.91
N MET A 196 2.90 -5.63 8.72
CA MET A 196 1.46 -5.57 8.51
C MET A 196 1.06 -6.40 7.28
N ILE A 197 1.78 -6.25 6.16
CA ILE A 197 1.55 -7.04 4.95
C ILE A 197 1.72 -8.55 5.22
N LEU A 198 2.80 -8.95 5.89
CA LEU A 198 3.01 -10.35 6.29
C LEU A 198 1.83 -10.86 7.11
N ASP A 199 1.33 -10.07 8.07
CA ASP A 199 0.24 -10.48 8.95
C ASP A 199 -1.12 -10.59 8.22
N MET A 200 -1.32 -9.81 7.16
CA MET A 200 -2.48 -9.92 6.27
C MET A 200 -2.41 -11.12 5.33
N ILE A 201 -1.22 -11.53 4.90
CA ILE A 201 -1.00 -12.70 4.04
C ILE A 201 -0.87 -13.96 4.90
N LYS A 202 -1.95 -14.73 5.01
CA LYS A 202 -1.98 -15.96 5.85
C LYS A 202 -1.90 -17.26 5.06
N LYS A 203 -2.22 -17.24 3.77
CA LYS A 203 -2.21 -18.45 2.95
C LYS A 203 -0.75 -18.83 2.60
N PRO A 204 -0.33 -20.08 2.82
CA PRO A 204 0.99 -20.52 2.38
C PRO A 204 1.14 -20.43 0.86
N ALA A 205 2.08 -19.62 0.40
CA ALA A 205 2.43 -19.42 -1.00
C ALA A 205 3.64 -18.47 -1.13
N VAL A 206 4.03 -18.21 -2.37
CA VAL A 206 5.06 -17.23 -2.74
C VAL A 206 4.39 -16.04 -3.41
N TYR A 207 4.69 -14.83 -2.93
CA TYR A 207 4.06 -13.59 -3.35
C TYR A 207 5.09 -12.55 -3.74
N ASP A 208 4.90 -11.88 -4.88
CA ASP A 208 5.62 -10.66 -5.21
C ASP A 208 4.82 -9.48 -4.66
N VAL A 209 5.43 -8.75 -3.72
CA VAL A 209 4.74 -7.72 -2.94
C VAL A 209 5.17 -6.33 -3.41
N TYR A 210 4.17 -5.48 -3.64
CA TYR A 210 4.33 -4.10 -4.09
C TYR A 210 3.57 -3.16 -3.15
N ILE A 211 4.12 -1.96 -2.94
CA ILE A 211 3.46 -0.89 -2.18
C ILE A 211 3.33 0.34 -3.06
N ASP A 212 2.12 0.84 -3.19
CA ASP A 212 1.83 2.13 -3.81
C ASP A 212 1.80 3.22 -2.76
N ARG A 213 2.92 3.96 -2.66
CA ARG A 213 3.05 5.10 -1.75
C ARG A 213 2.51 6.42 -2.32
N ASN A 214 2.08 6.42 -3.57
CA ASN A 214 1.67 7.64 -4.29
C ASN A 214 0.20 7.62 -4.71
N ASN A 215 -0.54 6.57 -4.35
CA ASN A 215 -1.86 6.25 -4.91
C ASN A 215 -1.86 6.28 -6.45
N ALA A 216 -0.76 5.83 -7.06
CA ALA A 216 -0.65 5.66 -8.50
C ALA A 216 -1.67 4.65 -9.05
N PHE A 217 -2.02 3.60 -8.30
CA PHE A 217 -3.00 2.59 -8.69
C PHE A 217 -4.37 3.18 -9.01
N PRO A 218 -5.08 3.84 -8.07
CA PRO A 218 -6.39 4.41 -8.38
C PRO A 218 -6.30 5.47 -9.47
N LEU A 219 -5.26 6.32 -9.46
CA LEU A 219 -5.08 7.38 -10.45
C LEU A 219 -4.88 6.84 -11.87
N VAL A 220 -3.99 5.87 -12.05
CA VAL A 220 -3.68 5.27 -13.36
C VAL A 220 -4.85 4.41 -13.85
N GLN A 221 -5.53 3.64 -12.97
CA GLN A 221 -6.69 2.87 -13.42
C GLN A 221 -7.86 3.76 -13.83
N SER A 222 -8.16 4.83 -13.09
CA SER A 222 -9.19 5.78 -13.51
C SER A 222 -8.87 6.42 -14.87
N MET A 223 -7.60 6.78 -15.10
CA MET A 223 -7.18 7.29 -16.41
C MET A 223 -7.35 6.27 -17.53
N LYS A 224 -6.98 5.00 -17.31
CA LYS A 224 -7.14 3.93 -18.30
C LYS A 224 -8.60 3.61 -18.59
N MET A 225 -9.48 3.74 -17.60
CA MET A 225 -10.93 3.62 -17.82
C MET A 225 -11.49 4.78 -18.64
N TYR A 226 -11.00 6.00 -18.41
CA TYR A 226 -11.40 7.19 -19.15
C TYR A 226 -10.89 7.18 -20.61
N ASP A 227 -9.60 6.89 -20.81
CA ASP A 227 -8.96 6.80 -22.12
C ASP A 227 -8.00 5.60 -22.17
N LYS A 228 -8.46 4.52 -22.81
CA LYS A 228 -7.71 3.27 -22.99
C LYS A 228 -6.47 3.43 -23.87
N SER A 229 -6.31 4.55 -24.59
CA SER A 229 -5.14 4.82 -25.41
C SER A 229 -3.94 5.36 -24.62
N LEU A 230 -4.17 5.72 -23.35
CA LEU A 230 -3.11 6.17 -22.43
C LEU A 230 -2.24 5.00 -21.97
N ASP A 231 -0.98 5.03 -22.37
CA ASP A 231 0.04 4.09 -21.93
C ASP A 231 0.82 4.70 -20.74
N ILE A 232 0.23 4.60 -19.55
CA ILE A 232 0.86 5.03 -18.31
C ILE A 232 1.42 3.79 -17.60
N ASP A 233 2.73 3.78 -17.48
CA ASP A 233 3.49 2.74 -16.79
C ASP A 233 3.39 2.97 -15.27
N MET A 234 2.50 2.20 -14.64
CA MET A 234 2.28 2.25 -13.19
C MET A 234 3.48 1.73 -12.40
N GLU A 235 4.30 0.82 -12.97
CA GLU A 235 5.44 0.20 -12.29
C GLU A 235 6.49 1.24 -11.90
N LYS A 236 6.57 2.38 -12.60
CA LYS A 236 7.45 3.51 -12.27
C LYS A 236 7.10 4.23 -10.97
N TYR A 237 5.88 4.05 -10.46
CA TYR A 237 5.35 4.81 -9.32
C TYR A 237 5.09 3.95 -8.08
N ILE A 238 5.24 2.64 -8.18
CA ILE A 238 5.05 1.68 -7.09
C ILE A 238 6.39 1.10 -6.63
N GLU A 239 6.50 0.85 -5.33
CA GLU A 239 7.67 0.21 -4.71
C GLU A 239 7.57 -1.30 -4.87
N SER A 240 8.61 -1.94 -5.42
CA SER A 240 8.78 -3.40 -5.33
C SER A 240 9.44 -3.74 -3.99
N VAL A 241 8.67 -4.29 -3.06
CA VAL A 241 9.16 -4.64 -1.72
C VAL A 241 10.07 -5.87 -1.82
N GLY A 242 9.63 -6.88 -2.58
CA GLY A 242 10.35 -8.13 -2.77
C GLY A 242 9.42 -9.33 -2.85
N THR A 243 10.00 -10.52 -2.71
CA THR A 243 9.26 -11.78 -2.74
C THR A 243 9.06 -12.31 -1.32
N PHE A 244 7.80 -12.48 -0.92
CA PHE A 244 7.39 -13.00 0.38
C PHE A 244 7.04 -14.48 0.25
N ILE A 245 7.69 -15.33 1.03
CA ILE A 245 7.50 -16.76 1.10
C ILE A 245 6.81 -17.06 2.42
N CYS A 246 5.49 -17.25 2.38
CA CYS A 246 4.69 -17.61 3.55
C CYS A 246 4.60 -19.14 3.62
N CYS A 247 5.20 -19.73 4.65
CA CYS A 247 5.24 -21.18 4.80
C CYS A 247 5.45 -21.61 6.25
N GLU A 248 4.50 -22.32 6.83
CA GLU A 248 4.63 -22.80 8.20
C GLU A 248 5.76 -23.85 8.33
N GLY A 249 6.53 -23.76 9.43
CA GLY A 249 7.57 -24.74 9.76
C GLY A 249 8.95 -24.41 9.16
N PRO A 250 9.95 -25.29 9.38
CA PRO A 250 11.30 -25.08 8.87
C PRO A 250 11.35 -25.20 7.34
N VAL A 251 12.33 -24.52 6.74
CA VAL A 251 12.50 -24.41 5.28
C VAL A 251 13.96 -24.62 4.92
N GLU A 252 14.21 -25.49 3.95
CA GLU A 252 15.51 -25.66 3.30
C GLU A 252 15.51 -24.87 1.98
N CYS A 253 16.56 -24.09 1.73
CA CYS A 253 16.67 -23.22 0.56
C CYS A 253 17.99 -23.41 -0.17
N LEU A 254 17.94 -23.47 -1.50
CA LEU A 254 19.11 -23.35 -2.38
C LEU A 254 18.91 -22.16 -3.31
N LEU A 255 19.65 -21.08 -3.07
CA LEU A 255 19.62 -19.83 -3.83
C LEU A 255 20.78 -19.81 -4.84
N LYS A 256 20.45 -19.62 -6.12
CA LYS A 256 21.41 -19.44 -7.22
C LYS A 256 21.31 -18.03 -7.76
N THR A 257 22.42 -17.30 -7.73
CA THR A 257 22.49 -15.93 -8.28
C THR A 257 23.38 -15.89 -9.52
N SER A 258 23.19 -14.89 -10.38
CA SER A 258 23.98 -14.71 -11.60
C SER A 258 25.49 -14.49 -11.35
N VAL A 259 25.86 -14.11 -10.13
CA VAL A 259 27.25 -13.79 -9.74
C VAL A 259 28.04 -15.04 -9.30
N GLY A 260 27.42 -16.23 -9.31
CA GLY A 260 28.16 -17.50 -9.37
C GLY A 260 28.35 -18.26 -8.06
N GLU A 261 27.60 -17.96 -6.99
CA GLU A 261 27.57 -18.81 -5.80
C GLU A 261 26.17 -19.37 -5.56
N ASP A 262 26.06 -20.69 -5.63
CA ASP A 262 24.93 -21.45 -5.09
C ASP A 262 25.04 -21.44 -3.56
N ARG A 263 24.05 -20.86 -2.88
CA ARG A 263 24.01 -20.75 -1.41
C ARG A 263 22.91 -21.63 -0.86
N PHE A 264 23.29 -22.59 -0.02
CA PHE A 264 22.35 -23.38 0.76
C PHE A 264 22.19 -22.78 2.15
N PHE A 265 20.95 -22.65 2.61
CA PHE A 265 20.63 -22.20 3.97
C PHE A 265 19.31 -22.78 4.46
N GLU A 266 19.15 -22.79 5.78
CA GLU A 266 17.95 -23.25 6.44
C GLU A 266 17.34 -22.14 7.29
N ILE A 267 16.02 -22.08 7.28
CA ILE A 267 15.22 -21.17 8.09
C ILE A 267 14.44 -22.06 9.06
N ALA A 268 14.64 -21.89 10.36
CA ALA A 268 13.83 -22.64 11.32
C ALA A 268 12.41 -22.08 11.40
N LYS A 269 11.52 -22.89 11.94
CA LYS A 269 10.15 -22.53 12.26
C LYS A 269 10.02 -21.29 13.16
N ASP A 270 8.81 -20.72 13.16
CA ASP A 270 8.35 -19.72 14.11
C ASP A 270 9.11 -18.39 14.08
N ARG A 271 9.57 -17.98 12.90
CA ARG A 271 10.27 -16.69 12.70
C ARG A 271 10.08 -16.07 11.33
N VAL A 272 10.39 -14.78 11.27
CA VAL A 272 10.56 -14.03 10.02
C VAL A 272 12.05 -13.90 9.72
N ASP A 273 12.49 -14.38 8.57
CA ASP A 273 13.87 -14.28 8.11
C ASP A 273 13.93 -13.52 6.78
N VAL A 274 14.97 -12.69 6.63
CA VAL A 274 15.18 -11.85 5.43
C VAL A 274 16.48 -12.24 4.77
N VAL A 275 16.41 -12.58 3.47
CA VAL A 275 17.58 -12.81 2.63
C VAL A 275 17.66 -11.67 1.62
N PRO A 276 18.54 -10.67 1.84
CA PRO A 276 18.74 -9.56 0.93
C PRO A 276 19.08 -10.05 -0.47
N LEU A 277 18.35 -9.52 -1.45
CA LEU A 277 18.59 -9.71 -2.87
C LEU A 277 18.51 -8.35 -3.53
N LYS A 278 19.56 -7.96 -4.26
CA LYS A 278 19.63 -6.64 -4.88
C LYS A 278 18.51 -6.47 -5.91
N LEU A 279 17.95 -5.26 -5.97
CA LEU A 279 17.06 -4.81 -7.04
C LEU A 279 17.69 -5.18 -8.40
N ASP A 280 16.88 -5.75 -9.30
CA ASP A 280 17.28 -6.20 -10.64
C ASP A 280 18.27 -7.37 -10.72
N SER A 281 18.61 -8.02 -9.59
CA SER A 281 19.40 -9.24 -9.60
C SER A 281 18.49 -10.46 -9.70
N PRO A 282 18.34 -11.11 -10.86
CA PRO A 282 17.57 -12.33 -10.96
C PRO A 282 18.24 -13.45 -10.16
N ALA A 283 17.42 -14.21 -9.45
CA ALA A 283 17.84 -15.38 -8.70
C ALA A 283 16.88 -16.54 -8.94
N LYS A 284 17.45 -17.76 -8.91
CA LYS A 284 16.67 -18.99 -8.85
C LYS A 284 16.70 -19.49 -7.41
N LEU A 285 15.54 -19.67 -6.80
CA LEU A 285 15.43 -20.21 -5.45
C LEU A 285 14.69 -21.55 -5.51
N HIS A 286 15.34 -22.58 -4.97
CA HIS A 286 14.73 -23.87 -4.71
C HIS A 286 14.33 -23.93 -3.23
N ILE A 287 13.07 -24.23 -2.94
CA ILE A 287 12.50 -24.26 -1.60
C ILE A 287 12.01 -25.67 -1.30
N LYS A 288 12.32 -26.19 -0.11
CA LYS A 288 11.73 -27.42 0.41
C LYS A 288 11.18 -27.18 1.81
N ASN A 289 9.87 -27.38 1.96
CA ASN A 289 9.12 -27.17 3.18
C ASN A 289 7.92 -28.14 3.23
N SER A 290 7.45 -28.49 4.43
CA SER A 290 6.32 -29.43 4.60
C SER A 290 4.99 -28.92 4.06
N THR A 291 4.79 -27.61 4.09
CA THR A 291 3.54 -26.94 3.73
C THR A 291 3.50 -26.58 2.25
N LEU A 292 4.60 -26.04 1.71
CA LEU A 292 4.72 -25.69 0.29
C LEU A 292 5.17 -26.86 -0.60
N GLY A 293 5.71 -27.93 -0.02
CA GLY A 293 6.34 -29.01 -0.77
C GLY A 293 7.73 -28.61 -1.28
N SER A 294 8.06 -29.00 -2.52
CA SER A 294 9.29 -28.61 -3.21
C SER A 294 8.96 -27.70 -4.39
N LEU A 295 9.53 -26.49 -4.39
CA LEU A 295 9.24 -25.45 -5.37
C LEU A 295 10.51 -24.88 -5.97
N ASP A 296 10.49 -24.65 -7.28
CA ASP A 296 11.49 -23.89 -8.00
C ASP A 296 10.88 -22.54 -8.39
N ILE A 297 11.42 -21.44 -7.88
CA ILE A 297 10.95 -20.10 -8.20
C ILE A 297 12.06 -19.25 -8.82
N HIS A 298 11.67 -18.39 -9.76
CA HIS A 298 12.50 -17.32 -10.28
C HIS A 298 12.01 -16.03 -9.62
N THR A 299 12.93 -15.30 -9.01
CA THR A 299 12.64 -14.08 -8.26
C THR A 299 13.66 -13.02 -8.61
N VAL A 300 13.30 -11.76 -8.39
CA VAL A 300 14.18 -10.61 -8.50
C VAL A 300 14.18 -9.93 -7.14
N GLY A 301 15.28 -9.29 -6.77
CA GLY A 301 15.32 -8.51 -5.54
C GLY A 301 14.33 -7.34 -5.54
N GLY A 302 14.10 -6.80 -4.36
CA GLY A 302 13.28 -5.62 -4.11
C GLY A 302 13.96 -4.73 -3.07
N GLU A 303 13.19 -3.84 -2.46
CA GLU A 303 13.67 -3.01 -1.33
C GLU A 303 14.21 -3.86 -0.17
N VAL A 304 13.53 -4.98 0.13
CA VAL A 304 13.91 -5.91 1.21
C VAL A 304 14.60 -7.17 0.69
N GLY A 305 14.18 -7.66 -0.48
CA GLY A 305 14.66 -8.93 -1.06
C GLY A 305 13.70 -10.08 -0.82
N LEU A 306 14.19 -11.20 -0.28
CA LEU A 306 13.36 -12.37 0.02
C LEU A 306 12.97 -12.36 1.49
N VAL A 307 11.68 -12.49 1.79
CA VAL A 307 11.17 -12.51 3.15
C VAL A 307 10.47 -13.83 3.40
N PHE A 308 10.94 -14.60 4.37
CA PHE A 308 10.33 -15.86 4.77
C PHE A 308 9.54 -15.65 6.06
N ASP A 309 8.27 -16.01 6.05
CA ASP A 309 7.43 -16.05 7.25
C ASP A 309 7.09 -17.50 7.57
N THR A 310 7.71 -18.01 8.63
CA THR A 310 7.54 -19.40 9.11
C THR A 310 6.68 -19.53 10.36
N ARG A 311 6.06 -18.42 10.79
CA ARG A 311 5.26 -18.35 12.01
C ARG A 311 3.92 -19.04 11.82
N VAL A 312 3.57 -19.89 12.78
CA VAL A 312 2.22 -20.48 12.90
C VAL A 312 1.27 -19.51 13.60
N SER A 313 1.77 -18.75 14.59
CA SER A 313 1.02 -17.75 15.34
C SER A 313 1.70 -16.37 15.25
N LYS A 314 0.90 -15.32 15.14
CA LYS A 314 1.34 -13.92 15.00
C LYS A 314 0.93 -13.17 16.26
N GLU A 315 1.74 -13.29 17.31
CA GLU A 315 1.39 -12.85 18.67
C GLU A 315 1.59 -11.34 18.92
N GLY A 316 2.30 -10.61 18.04
CA GLY A 316 2.36 -9.16 18.15
C GLY A 316 3.29 -8.43 17.18
N ILE A 317 2.72 -7.46 16.45
CA ILE A 317 3.41 -6.61 15.45
C ILE A 317 4.70 -5.98 15.99
N TYR A 318 4.70 -5.42 17.20
CA TYR A 318 5.89 -4.72 17.71
C TYR A 318 7.10 -5.65 17.93
N SER A 319 6.89 -6.85 18.46
CA SER A 319 7.94 -7.86 18.57
C SER A 319 8.43 -8.31 17.21
N ASP A 320 7.52 -8.45 16.25
CA ASP A 320 7.83 -8.85 14.89
C ASP A 320 8.68 -7.80 14.17
N VAL A 321 8.38 -6.52 14.34
CA VAL A 321 9.18 -5.40 13.80
C VAL A 321 10.60 -5.41 14.36
N LYS A 322 10.76 -5.64 15.66
CA LYS A 322 12.10 -5.75 16.26
C LYS A 322 12.88 -6.92 15.67
N LEU A 323 12.24 -8.07 15.54
CA LEU A 323 12.83 -9.27 14.98
C LEU A 323 13.23 -9.07 13.52
N PHE A 324 12.32 -8.53 12.71
CA PHE A 324 12.57 -8.19 11.31
C PHE A 324 13.74 -7.22 11.14
N ASN A 325 13.78 -6.15 11.95
CA ASN A 325 14.88 -5.20 11.96
C ASN A 325 16.23 -5.85 12.30
N VAL A 326 16.27 -6.78 13.25
CA VAL A 326 17.48 -7.54 13.57
C VAL A 326 17.91 -8.39 12.37
N CYS A 327 16.98 -9.09 11.72
CA CYS A 327 17.26 -9.91 10.54
C CYS A 327 17.83 -9.06 9.39
N VAL A 328 17.15 -7.96 9.02
CA VAL A 328 17.62 -7.04 7.97
C VAL A 328 19.04 -6.53 8.27
N ARG A 329 19.34 -6.17 9.52
CA ARG A 329 20.68 -5.70 9.92
C ARG A 329 21.74 -6.80 9.88
N GLN A 330 21.41 -8.01 10.30
CA GLN A 330 22.34 -9.14 10.30
C GLN A 330 22.77 -9.46 8.88
N PHE A 331 21.81 -9.62 7.97
CA PHE A 331 22.11 -9.95 6.59
C PHE A 331 22.65 -8.76 5.80
N GLY A 332 22.15 -7.54 6.05
CA GLY A 332 22.69 -6.32 5.43
C GLY A 332 24.20 -6.13 5.69
N LYS A 333 24.71 -6.56 6.85
CA LYS A 333 26.16 -6.55 7.15
C LYS A 333 26.93 -7.68 6.48
N SER A 334 26.31 -8.85 6.32
CA SER A 334 26.94 -10.01 5.68
C SER A 334 27.19 -9.81 4.18
N PHE A 335 26.40 -8.98 3.49
CA PHE A 335 26.58 -8.68 2.05
C PHE A 335 27.51 -7.49 1.78
N VAL A 336 27.83 -6.66 2.79
CA VAL A 336 28.75 -5.52 2.64
C VAL A 336 30.21 -5.92 2.93
N LYS A 337 30.45 -7.06 3.60
CA LYS A 337 31.80 -7.51 3.96
C LYS A 337 32.61 -8.16 2.84
N ASP A 338 32.03 -8.42 1.67
CA ASP A 338 32.77 -9.00 0.52
C ASP A 338 33.37 -7.91 -0.41
N LYS A 339 33.54 -6.68 0.09
CA LYS A 339 34.30 -5.61 -0.58
C LYS A 339 35.19 -4.87 0.42
N GLU A 340 36.21 -5.54 0.93
CA GLU A 340 37.49 -4.91 1.28
C GLU A 340 38.64 -5.75 0.72
#